data_AF-A0AAW7U800-F1
#
_entry.id   AF-A0AAW7U800-F1
#
_cell.length_a   1.000
_cell.length_b   1.000
_cell.length_c   1.000
_cell.angle_alpha   90.00
_cell.angle_beta   90.00
_cell.angle_gamma   90.00
#
_symmetry.space_group_name_H-M   'P 1'
#
loop_
_entity.id
_entity.type
_entity.pdbx_description
1 polymer ?
#
loop_
_entity_poly.entity_id
_entity_poly.type
_entity_poly.pdbx_seq_one_letter_code
_entity_poly.pdbx_strand_id
1 'polypeptide(L)'
;MNLAEANREQARRLTDSPNIGNASAQDLIGRNAYAMYDKLCMRNGQKIAPCTINVFLSAVDFINDGKPKPRRAYTTQRKTCLQTCQPE
;
A
#
# COMPACT_ATOMS: atom_id res chain seq x y z
N MET A 1 17.04 -15.81 -11.66
CA MET A 1 16.77 -14.75 -10.66
C MET A 1 15.54 -15.15 -9.88
N ASN A 2 15.68 -15.32 -8.56
CA ASN A 2 14.61 -15.84 -7.72
C ASN A 2 13.70 -14.68 -7.27
N LEU A 3 12.39 -14.79 -7.52
CA LEU A 3 11.42 -13.72 -7.23
C LEU A 3 11.49 -13.26 -5.76
N ALA A 4 11.84 -14.17 -4.86
CA ALA A 4 12.03 -13.90 -3.44
C ALA A 4 13.21 -12.96 -3.13
N GLU A 5 14.28 -12.98 -3.90
CA GLU A 5 15.44 -12.09 -3.69
C GLU A 5 15.19 -10.69 -4.23
N ALA A 6 14.56 -10.60 -5.41
CA ALA A 6 14.09 -9.32 -5.95
C ALA A 6 13.15 -8.63 -4.94
N ASN A 7 12.23 -9.38 -4.35
CA ASN A 7 11.30 -8.86 -3.34
C ASN A 7 12.03 -8.39 -2.06
N ARG A 8 13.12 -9.05 -1.64
CA ARG A 8 13.93 -8.63 -0.48
C ARG A 8 14.70 -7.32 -0.73
N GLU A 9 15.21 -7.14 -1.94
CA GLU A 9 15.94 -5.91 -2.29
C GLU A 9 15.00 -4.72 -2.48
N GLN A 10 13.85 -4.94 -3.13
CA GLN A 10 12.78 -3.94 -3.20
C GLN A 10 12.23 -3.62 -1.80
N ALA A 11 12.16 -4.61 -0.91
CA ALA A 11 11.70 -4.41 0.45
C ALA A 11 12.58 -3.45 1.26
N ARG A 12 13.91 -3.56 1.11
CA ARG A 12 14.88 -2.66 1.75
C ARG A 12 14.67 -1.19 1.34
N ARG A 13 14.32 -0.94 0.08
CA ARG A 13 14.09 0.42 -0.44
C ARG A 13 12.80 1.07 0.09
N LEU A 14 11.83 0.28 0.54
CA LEU A 14 10.57 0.78 1.09
C LEU A 14 10.72 1.32 2.52
N THR A 15 11.59 0.71 3.31
CA THR A 15 11.93 1.12 4.69
C THR A 15 12.57 2.50 4.79
N ASP A 16 13.13 3.03 3.68
CA ASP A 16 13.65 4.39 3.58
C ASP A 16 12.56 5.44 3.31
N SER A 17 11.29 5.04 3.13
CA SER A 17 10.21 5.99 2.92
C SER A 17 9.69 6.52 4.27
N PRO A 18 9.78 7.83 4.55
CA PRO A 18 9.35 8.41 5.83
C PRO A 18 7.84 8.27 6.12
N ASN A 19 7.04 7.82 5.14
CA ASN A 19 5.60 7.57 5.29
C ASN A 19 5.21 6.10 5.43
N ILE A 20 6.16 5.15 5.28
CA ILE A 20 5.91 3.72 5.44
C ILE A 20 6.79 3.24 6.60
N GLY A 21 6.45 3.67 7.80
CA GLY A 21 7.19 3.30 9.00
C GLY A 21 7.24 1.79 9.16
N ASN A 22 8.45 1.22 9.30
CA ASN A 22 8.85 -0.13 9.74
C ASN A 22 8.02 -1.38 9.34
N ALA A 23 6.99 -1.25 8.52
CA ALA A 23 6.32 -2.39 7.90
C ALA A 23 7.32 -2.99 6.92
N SER A 24 7.91 -4.11 7.32
CA SER A 24 8.84 -4.84 6.46
C SER A 24 8.07 -5.18 5.19
N ALA A 25 8.65 -4.96 4.01
CA ALA A 25 7.88 -5.16 2.78
C ALA A 25 7.43 -6.62 2.57
N GLN A 26 7.99 -7.57 3.32
CA GLN A 26 7.46 -8.92 3.49
C GLN A 26 6.06 -8.96 4.11
N ASP A 27 5.76 -8.07 5.08
CA ASP A 27 4.41 -7.93 5.65
C ASP A 27 3.40 -7.42 4.64
N LEU A 28 3.84 -6.79 3.54
CA LEU A 28 2.97 -6.19 2.53
C LEU A 28 2.73 -7.13 1.34
N ILE A 29 3.50 -8.22 1.19
CA ILE A 29 3.29 -9.23 0.15
C ILE A 29 1.91 -9.85 0.35
N GLY A 30 1.05 -9.80 -0.67
CA GLY A 30 -0.31 -10.34 -0.63
C GLY A 30 -1.29 -9.55 0.25
N ARG A 31 -0.92 -8.39 0.80
CA ARG A 31 -1.86 -7.55 1.55
C ARG A 31 -2.72 -6.68 0.65
N ASN A 32 -3.98 -6.54 1.06
CA ASN A 32 -4.92 -5.61 0.44
C ASN A 32 -4.71 -4.19 1.00
N ALA A 33 -4.42 -3.23 0.11
CA ALA A 33 -4.19 -1.83 0.45
C ALA A 33 -5.37 -1.16 1.19
N TYR A 34 -6.61 -1.55 0.88
CA TYR A 34 -7.82 -1.04 1.53
C TYR A 34 -7.95 -1.59 2.94
N ALA A 35 -7.74 -2.89 3.13
CA ALA A 35 -7.74 -3.49 4.47
C ALA A 35 -6.65 -2.91 5.39
N MET A 36 -5.50 -2.52 4.83
CA MET A 36 -4.45 -1.82 5.58
C MET A 36 -4.88 -0.41 5.99
N TYR A 37 -5.59 0.30 5.11
CA TYR A 37 -6.18 1.59 5.42
C TYR A 37 -7.26 1.51 6.50
N ASP A 38 -8.13 0.51 6.47
CA ASP A 38 -9.15 0.32 7.50
C ASP A 38 -8.52 0.04 8.86
N LYS A 39 -7.51 -0.85 8.92
CA LYS A 39 -6.73 -1.10 10.15
C LYS A 39 -6.05 0.15 10.67
N LEU A 40 -5.54 1.01 9.78
CA LEU A 40 -4.94 2.28 10.17
C LEU A 40 -5.98 3.23 10.77
N CYS A 41 -7.16 3.35 10.15
CA CYS A 41 -8.26 4.16 10.69
C CYS A 41 -8.73 3.63 12.05
N MET A 42 -8.86 2.31 12.21
CA MET A 42 -9.24 1.66 13.47
C MET A 42 -8.20 1.93 14.56
N ARG A 43 -6.90 1.79 14.27
CA ARG A 43 -5.83 2.03 15.25
C ARG A 43 -5.77 3.48 15.71
N ASN A 44 -6.00 4.42 14.80
CA ASN A 44 -6.04 5.84 15.14
C ASN A 44 -7.38 6.27 15.77
N GLY A 45 -8.40 5.42 15.76
CA GLY A 45 -9.75 5.76 16.22
C GLY A 45 -10.44 6.85 15.38
N GLN A 46 -9.89 7.17 14.21
CA GLN A 46 -10.42 8.21 13.32
C GLN A 46 -10.18 7.84 11.86
N LYS A 47 -11.05 8.36 10.99
CA LYS A 47 -10.90 8.20 9.54
C LYS A 47 -9.75 9.09 9.08
N ILE A 48 -8.64 8.46 8.66
CA ILE A 48 -7.49 9.16 8.09
C ILE A 48 -7.85 9.65 6.67
N ALA A 49 -7.09 10.59 6.13
CA ALA A 49 -7.28 11.03 4.75
C ALA A 49 -7.18 9.83 3.77
N PRO A 50 -8.15 9.64 2.85
CA PRO A 50 -8.18 8.48 1.95
C PRO A 50 -7.03 8.49 0.92
N CYS A 51 -6.29 9.60 0.76
CA CYS A 51 -5.09 9.64 -0.07
C CYS A 51 -4.00 8.66 0.40
N THR A 52 -4.03 8.22 1.67
CA THR A 52 -3.14 7.18 2.21
C THR A 52 -3.32 5.83 1.50
N ILE A 53 -4.51 5.54 0.98
CA ILE A 53 -4.77 4.34 0.17
C ILE A 53 -3.86 4.30 -1.07
N ASN A 54 -3.59 5.45 -1.69
CA ASN A 54 -2.69 5.53 -2.85
C ASN A 54 -1.23 5.21 -2.47
N VAL A 55 -0.83 5.49 -1.23
CA VAL A 55 0.49 5.12 -0.70
C VAL A 55 0.57 3.61 -0.53
N PHE A 56 -0.46 2.99 0.06
CA PHE A 56 -0.52 1.54 0.21
C PHE A 56 -0.60 0.81 -1.13
N LEU A 57 -1.42 1.28 -2.08
CA LEU A 57 -1.48 0.71 -3.44
C LEU A 57 -0.12 0.80 -4.13
N SER A 58 0.55 1.96 -4.05
CA SER A 58 1.89 2.13 -4.60
C SER A 58 2.93 1.20 -3.96
N ALA A 59 2.81 0.95 -2.65
CA ALA A 59 3.72 0.06 -1.92
C ALA A 59 3.49 -1.41 -2.32
N VAL A 60 2.24 -1.87 -2.32
CA VAL A 60 1.88 -3.25 -2.67
C VAL A 60 2.22 -3.55 -4.13
N ASP A 61 1.91 -2.64 -5.04
CA ASP A 61 2.23 -2.79 -6.48
C ASP A 61 3.75 -2.81 -6.70
N PHE A 62 4.51 -1.97 -5.99
CA PHE A 62 5.97 -2.00 -6.08
C PHE A 62 6.57 -3.31 -5.54
N ILE A 63 5.98 -3.89 -4.50
CA ILE A 63 6.45 -5.15 -3.91
C ILE A 63 6.09 -6.35 -4.80
N ASN A 64 4.94 -6.31 -5.48
CA ASN A 64 4.51 -7.39 -6.38
C ASN A 64 5.19 -7.32 -7.75
N ASP A 65 5.30 -6.14 -8.35
CA ASP A 65 5.76 -5.95 -9.73
C ASP A 65 7.14 -5.29 -9.85
N GLY A 66 7.73 -4.83 -8.74
CA GLY A 66 9.04 -4.16 -8.72
C GLY A 66 9.09 -2.81 -9.45
N LYS A 67 7.96 -2.33 -9.98
CA LYS A 67 7.88 -1.11 -10.80
C LYS A 67 7.22 0.01 -10.02
N PRO A 68 7.93 1.11 -9.72
CA PRO A 68 7.34 2.24 -9.03
C PRO A 68 6.36 2.97 -9.96
N LYS A 69 5.07 2.93 -9.64
CA LYS A 69 4.05 3.74 -10.31
C LYS A 69 3.78 5.02 -9.52
N PRO A 70 3.54 6.17 -10.19
CA PRO A 70 3.21 7.41 -9.50
C PRO A 70 1.89 7.27 -8.75
N ARG A 71 1.82 7.77 -7.50
CA ARG A 71 0.63 7.67 -6.64
C ARG A 71 -0.65 8.22 -7.29
N ARG A 72 -0.52 9.16 -8.23
CA ARG A 72 -1.65 9.73 -8.99
C ARG A 72 -2.37 8.69 -9.84
N ALA A 73 -1.67 7.67 -10.35
CA ALA A 73 -2.24 6.58 -11.15
C ALA A 73 -3.34 5.81 -10.38
N TYR A 74 -3.23 5.74 -9.05
CA TYR A 74 -4.19 5.05 -8.19
C TYR A 74 -5.40 5.90 -7.79
N THR A 75 -5.44 7.19 -8.18
CA THR A 75 -6.52 8.10 -7.78
C THR A 75 -7.87 7.66 -8.31
N THR A 76 -7.92 7.22 -9.58
CA THR A 76 -9.15 6.72 -10.20
C THR A 76 -9.59 5.43 -9.53
N GLN A 77 -8.69 4.46 -9.38
CA GLN A 77 -8.97 3.18 -8.70
C GLN A 77 -9.52 3.41 -7.28
N ARG A 78 -8.89 4.30 -6.50
CA ARG A 78 -9.35 4.66 -5.17
C ARG A 78 -10.74 5.28 -5.18
N LYS A 79 -11.01 6.24 -6.08
CA LYS A 79 -12.32 6.91 -6.17
C LYS A 79 -13.42 5.91 -6.53
N THR A 80 -13.18 5.06 -7.51
CA THR A 80 -14.11 3.99 -7.90
C THR A 80 -14.36 3.07 -6.72
N CYS A 81 -13.31 2.54 -6.09
CA CYS A 81 -13.46 1.62 -4.96
C CYS A 81 -14.19 2.28 -3.78
N LEU A 82 -13.92 3.55 -3.45
CA LEU A 82 -14.67 4.24 -2.37
C LEU A 82 -16.13 4.56 -2.74
N GLN A 83 -16.47 4.61 -4.03
CA GLN A 83 -17.84 4.80 -4.50
C GLN A 83 -18.61 3.47 -4.58
N THR A 84 -17.92 2.36 -4.92
CA THR A 84 -18.55 1.05 -5.16
C THR A 84 -18.42 0.08 -4.00
N CYS A 85 -17.34 0.15 -3.22
CA CYS A 85 -17.20 -0.58 -1.96
C CYS A 85 -17.71 0.32 -0.85
N GLN A 86 -19.03 0.39 -0.69
CA GLN A 86 -19.56 0.73 0.63
C GLN A 86 -19.17 -0.42 1.59
N PRO A 87 -18.70 -0.12 2.80
CA PRO A 87 -18.46 -1.16 3.79
C PRO A 87 -19.80 -1.83 4.12
N GLU A 88 -19.84 -3.16 4.05
CA GLU A 88 -20.88 -3.98 4.69
C GLU A 88 -20.80 -3.86 6.22
#